data_AF-A0A2E8N7C8-F1
#
_entry.id   AF-A0A2E8N7C8-F1
#
_cell.length_a   1.000
_cell.length_b   1.000
_cell.length_c   1.000
_cell.angle_alpha   90.00
_cell.angle_beta   90.00
_cell.angle_gamma   90.00
#
_symmetry.space_group_name_H-M   'P 1'
#
loop_
_entity.id
_entity.type
_entity.pdbx_description
1 polymer ?
#
loop_
_entity_poly.entity_id
_entity_poly.type
_entity_poly.pdbx_seq_one_letter_code
_entity_poly.pdbx_strand_id
1 'polypeptide(L)'
;MAAPLSRGTDDDDGGLPVGGPITIFAALAALAAAAYFGWIASLGRFLAGSAFGLFMIALWRRRRVPTPPRQVRVQRFDDGDIEVTWSQPRRPKKLDRYSIEGFKDGRWLLLHEHMSTTTHARYPRSAQPVVTQWRVTAINRHGTSSPSGEVEVKVNDGQASGQDPGREEGEA
;
A
#
# COMPACT_ATOMS: atom_id res chain seq x y z
N MET A 1 -34.57 69.85 58.13
CA MET A 1 -34.01 69.94 56.77
C MET A 1 -33.11 68.72 56.61
N ALA A 2 -33.61 67.68 55.94
CA ALA A 2 -33.01 66.35 55.91
C ALA A 2 -32.44 66.05 54.51
N ALA A 3 -31.18 65.62 54.45
CA ALA A 3 -30.69 64.73 53.39
C ALA A 3 -31.20 63.30 53.71
N PRO A 4 -31.37 62.34 52.77
CA PRO A 4 -30.36 61.91 51.77
C PRO A 4 -30.94 61.33 50.45
N LEU A 5 -30.05 60.85 49.55
CA LEU A 5 -30.14 59.62 48.71
C LEU A 5 -29.33 59.82 47.42
N SER A 6 -28.74 58.83 46.77
CA SER A 6 -28.15 57.55 47.15
C SER A 6 -27.37 57.15 45.89
N ARG A 7 -26.17 56.62 46.10
CA ARG A 7 -25.25 56.13 45.09
C ARG A 7 -25.91 54.99 44.29
N GLY A 8 -26.09 55.17 42.98
CA GLY A 8 -26.41 54.06 42.09
C GLY A 8 -25.14 53.23 41.88
N THR A 9 -25.13 52.02 42.43
CA THR A 9 -24.18 50.96 42.07
C THR A 9 -24.74 50.22 40.87
N ASP A 10 -23.93 50.13 39.82
CA ASP A 10 -24.04 49.12 38.77
C ASP A 10 -24.12 47.72 39.41
N ASP A 11 -24.97 46.86 38.86
CA ASP A 11 -24.78 45.40 38.90
C ASP A 11 -25.35 44.82 37.59
N ASP A 12 -24.46 44.67 36.61
CA ASP A 12 -24.61 43.86 35.41
C ASP A 12 -24.51 42.37 35.80
N ASP A 13 -25.65 41.71 36.05
CA ASP A 13 -25.68 40.26 36.28
C ASP A 13 -26.08 39.51 35.00
N GLY A 14 -25.08 39.23 34.16
CA GLY A 14 -25.15 38.32 33.01
C GLY A 14 -25.20 36.83 33.38
N GLY A 15 -26.11 36.43 34.26
CA GLY A 15 -26.30 35.04 34.70
C GLY A 15 -27.25 34.25 33.78
N LEU A 16 -26.81 33.09 33.29
CA LEU A 16 -27.67 32.15 32.53
C LEU A 16 -28.95 31.80 33.34
N PRO A 17 -30.15 31.76 32.73
CA PRO A 17 -31.39 31.52 33.45
C PRO A 17 -31.45 30.08 34.00
N VAL A 18 -31.11 29.94 35.28
CA VAL A 18 -31.24 28.69 36.04
C VAL A 18 -32.70 28.49 36.41
N GLY A 19 -33.52 27.98 35.48
CA GLY A 19 -34.93 27.70 35.78
C GLY A 19 -35.85 27.25 34.65
N GLY A 20 -35.34 27.01 33.43
CA GLY A 20 -36.18 26.63 32.28
C GLY A 20 -35.98 25.17 31.81
N PRO A 21 -36.97 24.56 31.13
CA PRO A 21 -36.92 23.18 30.62
C PRO A 21 -35.71 22.92 29.70
N ILE A 22 -35.18 23.96 29.05
CA ILE A 22 -33.99 23.92 28.21
C ILE A 22 -32.75 23.43 29.00
N THR A 23 -32.63 23.79 30.28
CA THR A 23 -31.49 23.35 31.12
C THR A 23 -31.54 21.85 31.42
N ILE A 24 -32.75 21.30 31.59
CA ILE A 24 -32.97 19.86 31.81
C ILE A 24 -32.63 19.09 30.53
N PHE A 25 -33.07 19.56 29.36
CA PHE A 25 -32.73 18.94 28.08
C PHE A 25 -31.23 19.02 27.77
N ALA A 26 -30.57 20.14 28.07
CA ALA A 26 -29.13 20.28 27.91
C ALA A 26 -28.34 19.34 28.86
N ALA A 27 -28.78 19.20 30.11
CA ALA A 27 -28.18 18.28 31.08
C ALA A 27 -28.36 16.81 30.65
N LEU A 28 -29.54 16.43 30.16
CA LEU A 28 -29.79 15.09 29.63
C LEU A 28 -28.97 14.79 28.37
N ALA A 29 -28.85 15.77 27.45
CA ALA A 29 -28.00 15.65 26.27
C ALA A 29 -26.52 15.50 26.64
N ALA A 30 -26.04 16.26 27.63
CA ALA A 30 -24.67 16.17 28.13
C ALA A 30 -24.38 14.81 28.78
N LEU A 31 -25.33 14.25 29.56
CA LEU A 31 -25.20 12.92 30.15
C LEU A 31 -25.22 11.81 29.09
N ALA A 32 -26.10 11.92 28.09
CA ALA A 32 -26.15 10.98 26.97
C ALA A 32 -24.85 11.02 26.14
N ALA A 33 -24.31 12.21 25.89
CA ALA A 33 -23.01 12.39 25.25
C ALA A 33 -21.89 11.80 26.11
N ALA A 34 -21.84 12.07 27.41
CA ALA A 34 -20.82 11.52 28.31
C ALA A 34 -20.85 9.99 28.37
N ALA A 35 -22.03 9.36 28.39
CA ALA A 35 -22.17 7.91 28.32
C ALA A 35 -21.71 7.35 26.97
N TYR A 36 -22.07 8.00 25.86
CA TYR A 36 -21.68 7.60 24.51
C TYR A 36 -20.17 7.73 24.29
N PHE A 37 -19.58 8.88 24.64
CA PHE A 37 -18.14 9.11 24.56
C PHE A 37 -17.35 8.27 25.59
N GLY A 38 -17.92 8.00 26.76
CA GLY A 38 -17.34 7.13 27.77
C GLY A 38 -17.25 5.66 27.31
N TRP A 39 -18.30 5.15 26.67
CA TRP A 39 -18.29 3.82 26.05
C TRP A 39 -17.26 3.73 24.92
N ILE A 40 -17.21 4.73 24.03
CA ILE A 40 -16.22 4.77 22.93
C ILE A 40 -14.80 4.88 23.48
N ALA A 41 -14.57 5.66 24.54
CA ALA A 41 -13.27 5.76 25.20
C ALA A 41 -12.86 4.44 25.87
N SER A 42 -13.80 3.75 26.52
CA SER A 42 -13.56 2.45 27.14
C SER A 42 -13.29 1.36 26.10
N LEU A 43 -14.05 1.34 25.00
CA LEU A 43 -13.82 0.47 23.85
C LEU A 43 -12.48 0.79 23.16
N GLY A 44 -12.11 2.07 23.08
CA GLY A 44 -10.81 2.53 22.58
C GLY A 44 -9.65 2.07 23.46
N ARG A 45 -9.77 2.14 24.79
CA ARG A 45 -8.78 1.60 25.75
C ARG A 45 -8.67 0.09 25.68
N PHE A 46 -9.79 -0.61 25.51
CA PHE A 46 -9.82 -2.05 25.32
C PHE A 46 -9.13 -2.47 24.02
N LEU A 47 -9.40 -1.80 22.90
CA LEU A 47 -8.72 -2.08 21.63
C LEU A 47 -7.24 -1.70 21.67
N ALA A 48 -6.87 -0.56 22.26
CA ALA A 48 -5.47 -0.16 22.36
C ALA A 48 -4.64 -1.08 23.29
N GLY A 49 -5.28 -1.68 24.30
CA GLY A 49 -4.63 -2.53 25.31
C GLY A 49 -4.79 -4.05 25.12
N SER A 50 -5.54 -4.50 24.11
CA SER A 50 -5.79 -5.94 23.91
C SER A 50 -5.04 -6.51 22.69
N ALA A 51 -4.74 -7.80 22.77
CA ALA A 51 -4.22 -8.56 21.62
C ALA A 51 -5.15 -8.45 20.41
N PHE A 52 -6.47 -8.35 20.62
CA PHE A 52 -7.45 -8.18 19.56
C PHE A 52 -7.33 -6.83 18.84
N GLY A 53 -7.15 -5.72 19.57
CA GLY A 53 -7.00 -4.44 18.90
C GLY A 53 -5.61 -4.24 18.27
N LEU A 54 -4.53 -4.82 18.84
CA LEU A 54 -3.25 -4.94 18.14
C LEU A 54 -3.38 -5.76 16.84
N PHE A 55 -4.13 -6.86 16.88
CA PHE A 55 -4.47 -7.66 15.71
C PHE A 55 -5.26 -6.86 14.65
N MET A 56 -6.22 -6.02 15.07
CA MET A 56 -6.95 -5.13 14.15
C MET A 56 -6.06 -4.05 13.54
N ILE A 57 -5.17 -3.43 14.32
CA ILE A 57 -4.20 -2.46 13.82
C ILE A 57 -3.27 -3.11 12.79
N ALA A 58 -2.77 -4.32 13.08
CA ALA A 58 -1.96 -5.10 12.14
C ALA A 58 -2.73 -5.44 10.85
N LEU A 59 -4.01 -5.85 10.97
CA LEU A 59 -4.87 -6.16 9.83
C LEU A 59 -5.11 -4.93 8.94
N TRP A 60 -5.34 -3.75 9.54
CA TRP A 60 -5.52 -2.50 8.82
C TRP A 60 -4.26 -2.03 8.10
N ARG A 61 -3.07 -2.21 8.71
CA ARG A 61 -1.79 -1.95 8.04
C ARG A 61 -1.60 -2.89 6.84
N ARG A 62 -1.89 -4.19 6.99
CA ARG A 62 -1.80 -5.18 5.91
C ARG A 62 -2.68 -4.84 4.71
N ARG A 63 -3.87 -4.27 4.91
CA ARG A 63 -4.77 -3.84 3.81
C ARG A 63 -4.24 -2.65 3.00
N ARG A 64 -3.19 -1.97 3.45
CA ARG A 64 -2.56 -0.83 2.75
C ARG A 64 -1.31 -1.21 1.98
N VAL A 65 -0.78 -2.42 2.17
CA VAL A 65 0.31 -2.98 1.37
C VAL A 65 -0.20 -3.25 -0.06
N PRO A 66 0.63 -3.07 -1.10
CA PRO A 66 0.24 -3.38 -2.47
C PRO A 66 -0.09 -4.87 -2.62
N THR A 67 -0.92 -5.22 -3.60
CA THR A 67 -1.02 -6.62 -4.03
C THR A 67 0.23 -7.04 -4.80
N PRO A 68 0.47 -8.34 -5.02
CA PRO A 68 1.59 -8.80 -5.84
C PRO A 68 1.56 -8.24 -7.27
N PRO A 69 2.72 -8.01 -7.90
CA PRO A 69 2.83 -7.79 -9.34
C PRO A 69 2.28 -9.00 -10.13
N ARG A 70 1.89 -8.76 -11.38
CA ARG A 70 1.25 -9.77 -12.24
C ARG A 70 1.99 -9.91 -13.56
N GLN A 71 1.72 -11.01 -14.28
CA GLN A 71 2.20 -11.23 -15.65
C GLN A 71 3.71 -11.00 -15.80
N VAL A 72 4.49 -11.49 -14.83
CA VAL A 72 5.95 -11.40 -14.88
C VAL A 72 6.43 -12.30 -16.02
N ARG A 73 7.32 -11.76 -16.85
CA ARG A 73 7.98 -12.48 -17.94
C ARG A 73 9.45 -12.12 -17.96
N VAL A 74 10.28 -13.11 -18.20
CA VAL A 74 11.72 -12.94 -18.38
C VAL A 74 12.07 -13.49 -19.75
N GLN A 75 12.64 -12.64 -20.59
CA GLN A 75 13.02 -12.96 -21.96
C GLN A 75 14.51 -12.73 -22.14
N ARG A 76 15.17 -13.66 -22.82
CA ARG A 76 16.54 -13.47 -23.30
C ARG A 76 16.51 -13.11 -24.79
N PHE A 77 17.20 -12.04 -25.14
CA PHE A 77 17.39 -11.55 -26.52
C PHE A 77 18.64 -12.15 -27.17
N ASP A 78 18.75 -11.99 -28.49
CA ASP A 78 19.84 -12.54 -29.32
C ASP A 78 21.22 -11.93 -28.99
N ASP A 79 21.25 -10.66 -28.57
CA ASP A 79 22.45 -9.99 -28.05
C ASP A 79 22.91 -10.56 -26.68
N GLY A 80 22.11 -11.48 -26.14
CA GLY A 80 22.30 -12.14 -24.88
C GLY A 80 21.69 -11.40 -23.71
N ASP A 81 21.10 -10.22 -23.88
CA ASP A 81 20.48 -9.42 -22.81
C ASP A 81 19.25 -10.11 -22.23
N ILE A 82 18.98 -9.84 -20.96
CA ILE A 82 17.77 -10.31 -20.29
C ILE A 82 16.88 -9.12 -19.98
N GLU A 83 15.62 -9.21 -20.39
CA GLU A 83 14.58 -8.26 -19.98
C GLU A 83 13.53 -8.93 -19.13
N VAL A 84 13.29 -8.32 -17.98
CA VAL A 84 12.24 -8.68 -17.03
C VAL A 84 11.12 -7.66 -17.20
N THR A 85 9.92 -8.13 -17.53
CA THR A 85 8.71 -7.29 -17.65
C THR A 85 7.64 -7.79 -16.69
N TRP A 86 6.85 -6.87 -16.15
CA TRP A 86 5.72 -7.21 -15.30
C TRP A 86 4.58 -6.22 -15.49
N SER A 87 3.43 -6.52 -14.90
CA SER A 87 2.27 -5.64 -14.83
C SER A 87 2.03 -5.17 -13.42
N GLN A 88 1.53 -3.94 -13.31
CA GLN A 88 1.24 -3.32 -12.02
C GLN A 88 0.27 -4.19 -11.19
N PRO A 89 0.46 -4.22 -9.85
CA PRO A 89 -0.50 -4.79 -8.92
C PRO A 89 -1.94 -4.36 -9.20
N ARG A 90 -2.91 -5.25 -9.00
CA ARG A 90 -4.34 -4.89 -9.10
C ARG A 90 -4.73 -3.76 -8.14
N ARG A 91 -4.09 -3.70 -6.97
CA ARG A 91 -4.24 -2.62 -5.99
C ARG A 91 -2.85 -2.10 -5.61
N PRO A 92 -2.29 -1.12 -6.34
CA PRO A 92 -0.93 -0.64 -6.12
C PRO A 92 -0.80 0.23 -4.87
N LYS A 93 -1.86 0.96 -4.49
CA LYS A 93 -1.96 1.85 -3.31
C LYS A 93 -0.65 2.58 -2.93
N LYS A 94 -0.45 3.79 -3.48
CA LYS A 94 0.76 4.60 -3.22
C LYS A 94 2.04 3.79 -3.43
N LEU A 95 2.12 3.14 -4.58
CA LEU A 95 3.27 2.32 -4.92
C LEU A 95 4.50 3.22 -5.02
N ASP A 96 5.56 2.88 -4.29
CA ASP A 96 6.79 3.66 -4.28
C ASP A 96 7.80 3.05 -5.25
N ARG A 97 7.93 1.71 -5.24
CA ARG A 97 8.99 1.00 -5.97
C ARG A 97 8.71 -0.49 -6.16
N TYR A 98 9.55 -1.14 -6.96
CA TYR A 98 9.61 -2.59 -7.10
C TYR A 98 10.96 -3.14 -6.69
N SER A 99 11.02 -4.42 -6.34
CA SER A 99 12.27 -5.16 -6.25
C SER A 99 12.20 -6.46 -7.04
N ILE A 100 13.31 -6.78 -7.70
CA ILE A 100 13.49 -8.00 -8.48
C ILE A 100 14.36 -8.94 -7.65
N GLU A 101 13.87 -10.14 -7.45
CA GLU A 101 14.56 -11.18 -6.70
C GLU A 101 14.82 -12.37 -7.62
N GLY A 102 15.97 -13.00 -7.42
CA GLY A 102 16.38 -14.18 -8.17
C GLY A 102 16.75 -15.33 -7.25
N PHE A 103 16.46 -16.55 -7.69
CA PHE A 103 16.74 -17.76 -6.95
C PHE A 103 18.13 -18.30 -7.28
N LYS A 104 18.97 -18.45 -6.26
CA LYS A 104 20.33 -18.97 -6.36
C LYS A 104 20.69 -19.74 -5.10
N ASP A 105 21.33 -20.89 -5.25
CA ASP A 105 21.87 -21.69 -4.15
C ASP A 105 20.82 -21.97 -3.04
N GLY A 106 19.59 -22.29 -3.44
CA GLY A 106 18.50 -22.63 -2.50
C GLY A 106 17.83 -21.43 -1.82
N ARG A 107 18.17 -20.19 -2.16
CA ARG A 107 17.61 -18.98 -1.55
C ARG A 107 17.26 -17.89 -2.55
N TRP A 108 16.33 -17.03 -2.15
CA TRP A 108 15.98 -15.81 -2.88
C TRP A 108 16.95 -14.68 -2.53
N LEU A 109 17.52 -14.05 -3.55
CA LEU A 109 18.44 -12.94 -3.44
C LEU A 109 17.83 -11.70 -4.09
N LEU A 110 17.96 -10.55 -3.42
CA LEU A 110 17.64 -9.26 -4.02
C LEU A 110 18.65 -8.95 -5.13
N LEU A 111 18.17 -8.88 -6.36
CA LEU A 111 19.00 -8.55 -7.53
C LEU A 111 19.02 -7.05 -7.77
N HIS A 112 17.86 -6.42 -7.65
CA HIS A 112 17.74 -4.99 -7.86
C HIS A 112 16.53 -4.41 -7.12
N GLU A 113 16.70 -3.23 -6.54
CA GLU A 113 15.61 -2.42 -6.01
C GLU A 113 15.39 -1.23 -6.93
N HIS A 114 14.28 -1.28 -7.65
CA HIS A 114 13.92 -0.31 -8.66
C HIS A 114 13.19 0.86 -8.01
N MET A 115 13.90 1.94 -7.69
CA MET A 115 13.36 3.15 -7.04
C MET A 115 12.42 3.99 -7.95
N SER A 116 11.60 3.31 -8.74
CA SER A 116 10.56 3.90 -9.57
C SER A 116 9.39 2.94 -9.76
N THR A 117 8.32 3.42 -10.40
CA THR A 117 7.15 2.61 -10.76
C THR A 117 7.23 1.98 -12.15
N THR A 118 8.39 2.02 -12.81
CA THR A 118 8.60 1.36 -14.11
C THR A 118 8.37 -0.14 -13.97
N THR A 119 7.79 -0.76 -14.99
CA THR A 119 7.39 -2.18 -14.97
C THR A 119 8.22 -3.06 -15.90
N HIS A 120 9.45 -2.64 -16.17
CA HIS A 120 10.44 -3.41 -16.92
C HIS A 120 11.84 -3.10 -16.37
N ALA A 121 12.75 -4.05 -16.52
CA ALA A 121 14.16 -3.92 -16.22
C ALA A 121 14.97 -4.72 -17.23
N ARG A 122 16.07 -4.14 -17.72
CA ARG A 122 16.98 -4.77 -18.67
C ARG A 122 18.34 -4.98 -18.02
N TYR A 123 18.87 -6.19 -18.15
CA TYR A 123 20.18 -6.60 -17.67
C TYR A 123 21.08 -6.90 -18.87
N PRO A 124 22.10 -6.06 -19.12
CA PRO A 124 23.03 -6.33 -20.21
C PRO A 124 23.78 -7.62 -19.93
N ARG A 125 24.17 -8.37 -20.98
CA ARG A 125 24.90 -9.64 -20.85
C ARG A 125 26.07 -9.61 -19.86
N SER A 126 26.81 -8.50 -19.80
CA SER A 126 27.95 -8.32 -18.89
C SER A 126 27.59 -8.20 -17.41
N ALA A 127 26.36 -7.83 -17.07
CA ALA A 127 25.89 -7.59 -15.70
C ALA A 127 24.73 -8.52 -15.31
N GLN A 128 24.57 -9.63 -16.02
CA GLN A 128 23.49 -10.57 -15.74
C GLN A 128 23.70 -11.34 -14.44
N PRO A 129 22.65 -11.45 -13.61
CA PRO A 129 22.72 -12.25 -12.40
C PRO A 129 22.63 -13.74 -12.75
N VAL A 130 23.47 -14.56 -12.09
CA VAL A 130 23.45 -16.02 -12.22
C VAL A 130 22.35 -16.58 -11.31
N VAL A 131 21.13 -16.66 -11.82
CA VAL A 131 19.93 -17.13 -11.11
C VAL A 131 19.10 -18.06 -11.99
N THR A 132 18.33 -18.94 -11.37
CA THR A 132 17.50 -19.94 -12.07
C THR A 132 16.06 -19.47 -12.24
N GLN A 133 15.51 -18.81 -11.22
CA GLN A 133 14.15 -18.32 -11.20
C GLN A 133 14.11 -16.85 -10.80
N TRP A 134 13.03 -16.18 -11.19
CA TRP A 134 12.82 -14.76 -10.99
C TRP A 134 11.46 -14.50 -10.38
N ARG A 135 11.37 -13.49 -9.53
CA ARG A 135 10.11 -12.95 -9.03
C ARG A 135 10.23 -11.46 -8.74
N VAL A 136 9.09 -10.78 -8.68
CA VAL A 136 9.01 -9.34 -8.45
C VAL A 136 8.10 -9.06 -7.26
N THR A 137 8.51 -8.13 -6.41
CA THR A 137 7.72 -7.62 -5.29
C THR A 137 7.45 -6.12 -5.46
N ALA A 138 6.23 -5.70 -5.14
CA ALA A 138 5.86 -4.28 -5.04
C ALA A 138 6.04 -3.77 -3.60
N ILE A 139 6.52 -2.53 -3.44
CA ILE A 139 6.80 -1.92 -2.15
C ILE A 139 6.16 -0.53 -2.06
N ASN A 140 5.59 -0.23 -0.90
CA ASN A 140 5.21 1.13 -0.51
C ASN A 140 5.60 1.44 0.94
N ARG A 141 5.35 2.67 1.39
CA ARG A 141 5.54 3.14 2.77
C ARG A 141 4.85 2.29 3.85
N HIS A 142 3.87 1.45 3.47
CA HIS A 142 3.16 0.58 4.39
C HIS A 142 3.74 -0.84 4.44
N GLY A 143 4.60 -1.21 3.47
CA GLY A 143 5.35 -2.46 3.46
C GLY A 143 5.51 -3.07 2.07
N THR A 144 6.00 -4.31 2.08
CA THR A 144 6.26 -5.11 0.88
C THR A 144 5.12 -6.10 0.64
N SER A 145 4.65 -6.17 -0.60
CA SER A 145 3.67 -7.15 -1.07
C SER A 145 4.21 -8.58 -1.01
N SER A 146 3.32 -9.58 -1.09
CA SER A 146 3.77 -10.94 -1.40
C SER A 146 4.43 -10.96 -2.80
N PRO A 147 5.41 -11.86 -3.04
CA PRO A 147 6.04 -11.98 -4.34
C PRO A 147 5.04 -12.33 -5.46
N SER A 148 5.41 -11.99 -6.69
CA SER A 148 4.75 -12.54 -7.88
C SER A 148 4.90 -14.06 -7.95
N GLY A 149 4.23 -14.67 -8.93
CA GLY A 149 4.60 -16.02 -9.37
C GLY A 149 6.06 -16.06 -9.81
N GLU A 150 6.68 -17.21 -9.60
CA GLU A 150 8.06 -17.51 -9.97
C GLU A 150 8.11 -17.83 -11.46
N VAL A 151 9.12 -17.30 -12.16
CA VAL A 151 9.27 -17.50 -13.60
C VAL A 151 10.71 -17.79 -13.98
N GLU A 152 10.87 -18.69 -14.95
CA GLU A 152 12.16 -19.00 -15.57
C GLU A 152 12.38 -18.14 -16.83
N VAL A 153 13.63 -18.07 -17.28
CA VAL A 153 14.01 -17.32 -18.47
C VAL A 153 13.50 -18.05 -19.71
N LYS A 154 12.70 -17.36 -20.53
CA LYS A 154 12.38 -17.84 -21.89
C LYS A 154 13.45 -17.37 -22.85
N VAL A 155 14.09 -18.32 -23.53
CA VAL A 155 14.98 -18.01 -24.65
C VAL A 155 14.09 -17.70 -25.85
N ASN A 156 14.23 -16.50 -26.41
CA ASN A 156 13.56 -16.16 -27.65
C ASN A 156 14.39 -16.79 -28.78
N ASP A 157 14.22 -18.09 -29.00
CA ASP A 157 14.77 -18.75 -30.19
C ASP A 157 14.03 -18.11 -31.37
N GLY A 158 14.70 -17.21 -32.08
CA GLY A 158 14.10 -16.50 -33.20
C GLY A 158 13.30 -17.47 -34.08
N GLN A 159 12.06 -17.08 -34.42
CA GLN A 159 11.32 -17.73 -35.50
C GLN A 159 12.15 -17.68 -36.78
N ALA A 160 13.02 -18.67 -36.98
CA ALA A 160 13.47 -19.08 -38.29
C ALA A 160 12.32 -19.91 -38.88
N SER A 161 11.25 -19.23 -39.31
CA SER A 161 10.35 -19.78 -40.32
C SER A 161 11.13 -19.81 -41.64
N GLY A 162 12.04 -20.77 -41.75
CA GLY A 162 12.61 -21.20 -43.02
C GLY A 162 11.54 -21.96 -43.78
N GLN A 163 10.68 -21.23 -44.50
CA GLN A 163 9.94 -21.77 -45.62
C GLN A 163 10.51 -21.11 -46.88
N ASP A 164 11.67 -21.59 -47.31
CA ASP A 164 12.10 -21.45 -48.70
C ASP A 164 11.80 -22.79 -49.38
N PRO A 165 10.70 -22.95 -50.13
CA PRO A 165 10.60 -24.05 -51.07
C PRO A 165 11.53 -23.69 -52.22
N GLY A 166 12.75 -24.21 -52.12
CA GLY A 166 13.77 -24.14 -53.15
C GLY A 166 13.18 -24.46 -54.52
N ARG A 167 13.43 -23.53 -55.44
CA ARG A 167 13.34 -23.76 -56.88
C ARG A 167 14.43 -24.75 -57.28
N GLU A 168 14.03 -25.99 -57.50
CA GLU A 168 14.56 -26.87 -58.54
C GLU A 168 13.31 -27.19 -59.38
N GLU A 169 13.26 -26.98 -60.68
CA GLU A 169 14.05 -27.69 -61.69
C GLU A 169 14.15 -26.84 -62.96
N GLY A 170 15.35 -26.78 -63.50
CA GLY A 170 15.60 -26.47 -64.89
C GLY A 170 16.84 -27.25 -65.32
N GLU A 171 16.64 -28.41 -65.96
CA GLU A 171 17.42 -28.87 -67.12
C GLU A 171 16.92 -30.24 -67.62
N ALA A 172 16.29 -30.23 -68.79
CA ALA A 172 16.53 -31.15 -69.91
C ALA A 172 15.92 -30.54 -71.19
#